data_AF-A0A382IXY4-F1
#
_entry.id   AF-A0A382IXY4-F1
#
_cell.length_a   1.000
_cell.length_b   1.000
_cell.length_c   1.000
_cell.angle_alpha   90.00
_cell.angle_beta   90.00
_cell.angle_gamma   90.00
#
_symmetry.space_group_name_H-M   'P 1'
#
loop_
_entity.id
_entity.type
_entity.pdbx_description
1 polymer ?
#
loop_
_entity_poly.entity_id
_entity_poly.type
_entity_poly.pdbx_seq_one_letter_code
_entity_poly.pdbx_strand_id
1 'polypeptide(L)' 'HFIGQDDTKDARILAEKWERIRTRRNRELTESDWVVVKAKEEHPNTSIDSNWMDYRTALRDITDQSDPDNITWPTKPS' A
#
# COMPACT_ATOMS: atom_id res chain seq x y z
N HIS A 1 -3.60 19.78 -37.88
CA HIS A 1 -2.78 19.32 -36.73
C HIS A 1 -3.73 18.56 -35.82
N PHE A 2 -3.67 17.22 -35.82
CA PHE A 2 -4.49 16.37 -34.95
C PHE A 2 -3.80 16.30 -33.59
N ILE A 3 -4.33 17.03 -32.62
CA ILE A 3 -4.02 16.83 -31.20
C ILE A 3 -5.19 16.00 -30.67
N GLY A 4 -4.93 14.88 -29.99
CA GLY A 4 -6.00 14.27 -29.18
C GLY A 4 -6.01 12.76 -29.02
N GLN A 5 -4.85 12.12 -28.84
CA GLN A 5 -4.81 10.76 -28.25
C GLN A 5 -3.75 10.60 -27.14
N ASP A 6 -2.83 11.55 -26.96
CA ASP A 6 -1.78 11.41 -25.95
C ASP A 6 -2.33 11.55 -24.52
N ASP A 7 -3.24 12.51 -24.27
CA ASP A 7 -3.84 12.72 -22.94
C ASP A 7 -4.62 11.49 -22.42
N THR A 8 -5.33 10.78 -23.31
CA THR A 8 -6.11 9.60 -22.92
C THR A 8 -5.22 8.38 -22.67
N LYS A 9 -4.09 8.29 -23.38
CA LYS A 9 -3.08 7.25 -23.18
C LYS A 9 -2.36 7.44 -21.86
N ASP A 10 -2.01 8.67 -21.52
CA ASP A 10 -1.31 9.00 -20.28
C ASP A 10 -2.21 8.78 -19.06
N ALA A 11 -3.48 9.18 -19.13
CA ALA A 11 -4.46 8.90 -18.08
C ALA A 11 -4.65 7.39 -17.83
N ARG A 12 -4.68 6.58 -18.90
CA ARG A 12 -4.78 5.11 -18.78
C ARG A 12 -3.53 4.51 -18.14
N ILE A 13 -2.33 4.93 -18.56
CA ILE A 13 -1.07 4.47 -17.98
C ILE A 13 -1.02 4.83 -16.48
N LEU A 14 -1.42 6.05 -16.14
CA LEU A 14 -1.50 6.50 -14.75
C LEU A 14 -2.47 5.63 -13.93
N ALA A 15 -3.65 5.34 -14.46
CA ALA A 15 -4.63 4.48 -13.80
C ALA A 15 -4.10 3.06 -13.58
N GLU A 16 -3.45 2.45 -14.58
CA GLU A 16 -2.85 1.11 -14.48
C GLU A 16 -1.73 1.07 -13.42
N LYS A 17 -0.90 2.12 -13.32
CA LYS A 17 0.12 2.22 -12.26
C LYS A 17 -0.52 2.25 -10.88
N TRP A 18 -1.52 3.11 -10.69
CA TRP A 18 -2.25 3.20 -9.42
C TRP A 18 -2.97 1.91 -9.05
N GLU A 19 -3.51 1.18 -10.03
CA GLU A 19 -4.13 -0.13 -9.81
C GLU A 19 -3.12 -1.15 -9.27
N ARG A 20 -1.92 -1.21 -9.86
CA ARG A 20 -0.83 -2.09 -9.37
C ARG A 20 -0.41 -1.73 -7.95
N ILE A 21 -0.26 -0.43 -7.66
CA ILE A 21 0.10 0.07 -6.31
C ILE A 21 -0.99 -0.34 -5.30
N ARG A 22 -2.26 -0.09 -5.61
CA ARG A 22 -3.39 -0.46 -4.75
C ARG A 22 -3.46 -1.96 -4.51
N THR A 23 -3.18 -2.77 -5.54
CA THR A 23 -3.15 -4.23 -5.44
C THR A 23 -2.05 -4.69 -4.49
N ARG A 24 -0.82 -4.18 -4.64
CA ARG A 24 0.29 -4.48 -3.74
C ARG A 24 -0.02 -4.05 -2.31
N ARG A 25 -0.51 -2.82 -2.11
CA ARG A 25 -0.93 -2.31 -0.79
C ARG A 25 -1.97 -3.23 -0.14
N ASN A 26 -3.00 -3.64 -0.88
CA ASN A 26 -4.05 -4.51 -0.35
C ASN A 26 -3.46 -5.85 0.09
N ARG A 27 -2.55 -6.44 -0.71
CA ARG A 27 -1.84 -7.66 -0.33
C ARG A 27 -1.05 -7.49 0.96
N GLU A 28 -0.23 -6.44 1.08
CA GLU A 28 0.56 -6.15 2.29
C GLU A 28 -0.33 -5.94 3.53
N LEU A 29 -1.46 -5.24 3.38
CA LEU A 29 -2.45 -5.06 4.44
C LEU A 29 -3.07 -6.39 4.89
N THR A 30 -3.42 -7.26 3.94
CA THR A 30 -3.96 -8.60 4.25
C THR A 30 -2.92 -9.50 4.91
N GLU A 31 -1.69 -9.51 4.41
CA GLU A 31 -0.59 -10.27 5.03
C GLU A 31 -0.34 -9.80 6.47
N SER A 32 -0.37 -8.48 6.70
CA SER A 32 -0.21 -7.89 8.04
C SER A 32 -1.37 -8.24 8.97
N ASP A 33 -2.58 -8.38 8.43
CA ASP A 33 -3.77 -8.72 9.23
C ASP A 33 -3.61 -10.10 9.87
N TRP A 34 -3.13 -11.06 9.08
CA TRP A 34 -2.80 -12.40 9.56
C TRP A 34 -1.69 -12.39 10.61
N VAL A 35 -0.65 -11.56 10.44
CA VAL A 35 0.44 -11.44 11.43
C VAL A 35 -0.07 -10.88 12.75
N VAL A 36 -0.93 -9.86 12.73
CA VAL A 36 -1.52 -9.28 13.95
C VAL A 36 -2.39 -10.30 14.69
N VAL A 37 -3.20 -11.07 13.97
CA VAL A 37 -4.02 -12.15 14.57
C VAL A 37 -3.11 -13.21 15.19
N LYS A 38 -2.11 -13.69 14.45
CA LYS A 38 -1.19 -14.70 14.93
C LYS A 38 -0.38 -14.22 16.14
N ALA A 39 0.11 -12.97 16.12
CA ALA A 39 0.83 -12.38 17.24
C ALA A 39 -0.04 -12.32 18.51
N LYS A 40 -1.34 -12.03 18.37
CA LYS A 40 -2.28 -12.10 19.49
C LYS A 40 -2.54 -13.53 19.98
N GLU A 41 -2.55 -14.52 19.08
CA GLU A 41 -2.70 -15.92 19.47
C GLU A 41 -1.47 -16.46 20.21
N GLU A 42 -0.26 -16.15 19.71
CA GLU A 42 1.01 -16.56 20.34
C GLU A 42 1.28 -15.78 21.63
N HIS A 43 0.89 -14.50 21.68
CA HIS A 43 1.13 -13.61 22.80
C HIS A 43 -0.14 -12.83 23.20
N PRO A 44 -1.14 -13.48 23.82
CA PRO A 44 -2.45 -12.89 24.12
C PRO A 44 -2.43 -11.72 25.12
N ASN A 45 -1.36 -11.58 25.90
CA ASN A 45 -1.19 -10.49 26.87
C ASN A 45 -0.29 -9.36 26.35
N THR A 46 0.20 -9.45 25.11
CA THR A 46 1.04 -8.42 24.50
C THR A 46 0.16 -7.50 23.66
N SER A 47 0.30 -6.19 23.86
CA SER A 47 -0.33 -5.22 22.94
C SER A 47 0.21 -5.44 21.54
N ILE A 48 -0.64 -5.29 20.51
CA ILE A 48 -0.16 -5.29 19.11
C ILE A 48 0.98 -4.28 19.03
N ASP A 49 2.13 -4.67 18.48
CA ASP A 49 3.25 -3.73 18.35
C ASP A 49 2.81 -2.48 17.61
N SER A 50 3.11 -1.31 18.18
CA SER A 50 2.88 -0.02 17.54
C SER A 50 3.49 0.01 16.14
N ASN A 51 4.60 -0.69 15.93
CA ASN A 51 5.27 -0.83 14.63
C ASN A 51 4.34 -1.41 13.55
N TRP A 52 3.48 -2.39 13.88
CA TRP A 52 2.50 -2.94 12.94
C TRP A 52 1.36 -1.96 12.64
N MET A 53 0.96 -1.16 13.63
CA MET A 53 -0.03 -0.11 13.42
C MET A 53 0.52 1.00 12.51
N ASP A 54 1.75 1.44 12.76
CA ASP A 54 2.43 2.46 11.97
C ASP A 54 2.67 1.97 10.54
N TYR A 55 3.12 0.71 10.37
CA TYR A 55 3.27 0.06 9.07
C TYR A 55 1.96 0.08 8.26
N ARG A 56 0.85 -0.32 8.88
CA ARG A 56 -0.47 -0.38 8.21
C ARG A 56 -1.01 1.00 7.87
N THR A 57 -0.77 2.00 8.72
CA THR A 57 -1.11 3.40 8.44
C THR A 57 -0.31 3.91 7.25
N ALA A 58 1.01 3.73 7.27
CA ALA A 58 1.88 4.13 6.16
C ALA A 58 1.52 3.45 4.84
N LEU A 59 1.07 2.18 4.85
CA LEU A 59 0.56 1.49 3.67
C LEU A 59 -0.70 2.16 3.10
N ARG A 60 -1.60 2.66 3.95
CA ARG A 60 -2.83 3.34 3.49
C ARG A 60 -2.49 4.70 2.88
N ASP A 61 -1.54 5.41 3.48
CA ASP A 61 -1.09 6.74 3.06
C ASP A 61 -0.31 6.71 1.72
N ILE A 62 0.02 5.52 1.19
CA ILE A 62 0.63 5.36 -0.14
C ILE A 62 -0.19 6.05 -1.25
N THR A 63 -1.52 6.06 -1.15
CA THR A 63 -2.37 6.71 -2.15
C THR A 63 -2.41 8.24 -2.05
N ASP A 64 -1.85 8.82 -0.99
CA ASP A 64 -1.74 10.26 -0.83
C ASP A 64 -0.46 10.82 -1.47
N GLN A 65 0.45 9.93 -1.87
CA GLN A 65 1.62 10.31 -2.68
C GLN A 65 1.18 10.72 -4.09
N SER A 66 1.84 11.71 -4.67
CA SER A 66 1.50 12.22 -6.00
C SER A 66 2.17 11.44 -7.14
N ASP A 67 3.26 10.72 -6.86
CA ASP A 67 4.10 10.07 -7.86
C ASP A 67 3.97 8.52 -7.78
N PRO A 68 3.28 7.88 -8.73
CA PRO A 68 3.17 6.43 -8.79
C PRO A 68 4.46 5.72 -9.23
N ASP A 69 5.41 6.42 -9.85
CA ASP A 69 6.71 5.86 -10.24
C ASP A 69 7.73 5.90 -9.10
N ASN A 70 7.49 6.75 -8.10
CA ASN A 70 8.36 6.94 -6.94
C ASN A 70 7.61 6.79 -5.60
N ILE A 71 6.88 5.68 -5.45
CA ILE A 71 6.19 5.37 -4.19
C ILE A 71 7.19 4.94 -3.12
N THR A 72 7.16 5.63 -1.98
CA THR A 72 7.85 5.19 -0.77
C THR A 72 7.03 4.11 -0.07
N TRP A 73 7.55 2.88 -0.04
CA TRP A 73 6.93 1.75 0.66
C TRP A 73 7.47 1.64 2.09
N PRO A 74 6.61 1.48 3.11
CA PRO A 74 7.07 1.22 4.46
C PRO A 74 7.77 -0.15 4.54
N THR A 75 8.68 -0.31 5.50
CA THR A 75 9.38 -1.57 5.72
C THR A 75 8.57 -2.43 6.69
N LYS A 76 8.37 -3.71 6.33
CA LYS A 76 7.67 -4.67 7.17
C LYS A 76 8.44 -4.87 8.48
N PRO A 77 7.81 -4.70 9.65
CA PRO A 77 8.46 -4.99 10.93
C PRO A 77 8.72 -6.50 11.09
N SER A 78 9.74 -6.86 11.88
CA SER A 78 10.16 -8.26 12.12
C SER A 78 9.40 -8.92 13.25
#